data_AF-A0A8T4NYT7-F1
#
_entry.id   AF-A0A8T4NYT7-F1
#
_cell.length_a   1.000
_cell.length_b   1.000
_cell.length_c   1.000
_cell.angle_alpha   90.00
_cell.angle_beta   90.00
_cell.angle_gamma   90.00
#
_symmetry.space_group_name_H-M   'P 1'
#
loop_
_entity.id
_entity.type
_entity.pdbx_description
1 polymer ?
#
loop_
_entity_poly.entity_id
_entity_poly.type
_entity_poly.pdbx_seq_one_letter_code
_entity_poly.pdbx_strand_id
1 'polypeptide(L)'
;MAYEAEIYENAVSEAYYSIYNTVMSLFFKYGIKCENHSGAVILMKALFKLERIYLIFSEFKKDRIDNQYYIPMLGTEPINKDKCNKRIKIARRFNMELKAYAGRLTNHEINNLRKKFDEI
;
A
#
# COMPACT_ATOMS: atom_id res chain seq x y z
N MET A 1 13.29 10.52 -10.42
CA MET A 1 12.63 10.53 -11.75
C MET A 1 11.31 11.31 -11.74
N ALA A 2 10.15 10.81 -11.28
CA ALA A 2 8.88 11.58 -11.37
C ALA A 2 8.82 12.82 -10.47
N TYR A 3 9.27 12.71 -9.22
CA TYR A 3 9.26 13.84 -8.27
C TYR A 3 10.21 14.98 -8.70
N GLU A 4 11.39 14.63 -9.23
CA GLU A 4 12.38 15.59 -9.73
C GLU A 4 11.93 16.28 -11.02
N ALA A 5 11.17 15.57 -11.85
CA ALA A 5 10.52 16.12 -13.03
C ALA A 5 9.24 16.91 -12.72
N GLU A 6 8.92 17.11 -11.43
CA GLU A 6 7.73 17.83 -10.95
C GLU A 6 6.39 17.23 -11.39
N ILE A 7 6.38 15.95 -11.77
CA ILE A 7 5.16 15.19 -12.10
C ILE A 7 4.64 14.53 -10.81
N TYR A 8 4.06 15.36 -9.94
CA TYR A 8 3.74 14.98 -8.57
C TYR A 8 2.67 13.89 -8.45
N GLU A 9 1.69 13.84 -9.35
CA GLU A 9 0.68 12.77 -9.45
C GLU A 9 1.33 11.41 -9.73
N ASN A 10 2.31 11.39 -10.62
CA ASN A 10 3.08 10.18 -10.93
C ASN A 10 3.95 9.77 -9.76
N ALA A 11 4.59 10.72 -9.07
CA ALA A 11 5.38 10.43 -7.88
C ALA A 11 4.51 9.84 -6.74
N VAL A 12 3.27 10.28 -6.57
CA VAL A 12 2.31 9.67 -5.63
C VAL A 12 1.91 8.25 -6.09
N SER A 13 1.72 8.04 -7.38
CA SER A 13 1.45 6.71 -7.95
C SER A 13 2.61 5.74 -7.77
N GLU A 14 3.86 6.19 -7.93
CA GLU A 14 5.07 5.42 -7.62
C GLU A 14 5.16 5.07 -6.13
N ALA A 15 4.79 6.01 -5.25
CA ALA A 15 4.72 5.76 -3.81
C ALA A 15 3.70 4.66 -3.47
N TYR A 16 2.55 4.61 -4.17
CA TYR A 16 1.61 3.48 -4.06
C TYR A 16 2.27 2.15 -4.44
N TYR A 17 3.00 2.07 -5.55
CA TYR A 17 3.65 0.82 -5.95
C TYR A 17 4.72 0.38 -4.95
N SER A 18 5.41 1.32 -4.30
CA SER A 18 6.32 1.02 -3.19
C SER A 18 5.61 0.35 -2.01
N ILE A 19 4.44 0.87 -1.62
CA ILE A 19 3.56 0.26 -0.61
C ILE A 19 3.08 -1.12 -1.06
N TYR A 20 2.54 -1.22 -2.27
CA TYR A 20 2.00 -2.45 -2.84
C TYR A 20 3.06 -3.56 -2.83
N ASN A 21 4.26 -3.27 -3.31
CA ASN A 21 5.35 -4.25 -3.33
C ASN A 21 5.80 -4.66 -1.92
N THR A 22 5.72 -3.77 -0.94
CA THR A 22 6.00 -4.13 0.46
C THR A 22 4.91 -5.05 1.03
N VAL A 23 3.64 -4.84 0.69
CA VAL A 23 2.54 -5.76 1.03
C VAL A 23 2.70 -7.11 0.32
N MET A 24 3.09 -7.11 -0.96
CA MET A 24 3.37 -8.35 -1.68
C MET A 24 4.52 -9.14 -1.06
N SER A 25 5.60 -8.44 -0.65
CA SER A 25 6.70 -9.06 0.07
C SER A 25 6.25 -9.72 1.37
N LEU A 26 5.36 -9.07 2.14
CA LEU A 26 4.72 -9.67 3.30
C LEU A 26 3.94 -10.94 2.89
N PHE A 27 3.04 -10.84 1.90
CA PHE A 27 2.22 -11.96 1.44
C PHE A 27 3.05 -13.15 1.00
N PHE A 28 4.13 -12.94 0.24
CA PHE A 28 5.06 -14.00 -0.14
C PHE A 28 5.71 -14.67 1.07
N LYS A 29 6.03 -13.93 2.14
CA LYS A 29 6.53 -14.51 3.40
C LYS A 29 5.51 -15.46 4.05
N TYR A 30 4.21 -15.27 3.79
CA TYR A 30 3.15 -16.19 4.22
C TYR A 30 2.82 -17.28 3.20
N GLY A 31 3.38 -17.23 1.99
CA GLY A 31 3.02 -18.13 0.89
C GLY A 31 1.72 -17.74 0.18
N ILE A 32 1.27 -16.48 0.32
CA ILE A 32 0.07 -15.98 -0.35
C ILE A 32 0.50 -15.28 -1.65
N LYS A 33 -0.14 -15.66 -2.76
CA LYS A 33 -0.04 -14.95 -4.04
C LYS A 33 -1.31 -14.16 -4.28
N CYS A 34 -1.20 -12.86 -4.53
CA CYS A 34 -2.34 -12.00 -4.87
C CYS A 34 -1.90 -11.00 -5.94
N GLU A 35 -2.52 -11.05 -7.12
CA GLU A 35 -2.20 -10.14 -8.22
C GLU A 35 -3.23 -9.01 -8.36
N ASN A 36 -4.35 -9.10 -7.63
CA ASN A 36 -5.40 -8.11 -7.66
C ASN A 36 -5.16 -7.03 -6.58
N HIS A 37 -5.00 -5.77 -6.99
CA HIS A 37 -4.77 -4.65 -6.07
C HIS A 37 -5.88 -4.46 -5.01
N SER A 38 -7.15 -4.63 -5.39
CA SER A 38 -8.27 -4.57 -4.44
C SER A 38 -8.32 -5.80 -3.54
N GLY A 39 -8.07 -6.99 -4.11
CA GLY A 39 -7.94 -8.23 -3.37
C GLY A 39 -6.83 -8.14 -2.31
N ALA A 40 -5.70 -7.53 -2.64
CA ALA A 40 -4.61 -7.32 -1.70
C ALA A 40 -5.01 -6.44 -0.51
N VAL A 41 -5.78 -5.36 -0.74
CA VAL A 41 -6.31 -4.53 0.35
C VAL A 41 -7.27 -5.33 1.24
N ILE A 42 -8.15 -6.14 0.64
CA ILE A 42 -9.12 -6.97 1.37
C ILE A 42 -8.39 -8.02 2.23
N LEU A 43 -7.44 -8.75 1.64
CA LEU A 43 -6.64 -9.74 2.37
C LEU A 43 -5.82 -9.10 3.49
N MET A 44 -5.28 -7.89 3.27
CA MET A 44 -4.56 -7.15 4.30
C MET A 44 -5.44 -6.89 5.54
N LYS A 45 -6.70 -6.49 5.31
CA LYS A 45 -7.67 -6.25 6.36
C LYS A 45 -8.08 -7.56 7.06
N ALA A 46 -8.38 -8.60 6.30
CA ALA A 46 -8.92 -9.86 6.82
C ALA A 46 -7.89 -10.63 7.66
N LEU A 47 -6.64 -10.68 7.21
CA LEU A 47 -5.62 -11.55 7.81
C LEU A 47 -4.85 -10.86 8.94
N PHE A 48 -4.37 -9.64 8.72
CA PHE A 48 -3.31 -9.06 9.55
C PHE A 48 -3.79 -8.24 10.75
N LYS A 49 -5.08 -7.89 10.82
CA LYS A 49 -5.66 -7.03 11.89
C LYS A 49 -4.87 -5.72 12.12
N LEU A 50 -4.15 -5.23 11.12
CA LEU A 50 -3.38 -3.99 11.19
C LEU A 50 -4.23 -2.83 10.65
N GLU A 51 -5.14 -2.32 11.48
CA GLU A 51 -6.20 -1.43 11.00
C GLU A 51 -5.67 -0.19 10.26
N ARG A 52 -4.76 0.54 10.90
CA ARG A 52 -4.13 1.72 10.30
C ARG A 52 -3.39 1.41 9.00
N ILE A 53 -2.74 0.25 8.92
CA ILE A 53 -1.99 -0.17 7.73
C ILE A 53 -2.96 -0.45 6.58
N TYR A 54 -4.05 -1.17 6.81
CA TYR A 54 -5.05 -1.38 5.75
C TYR A 54 -5.65 -0.05 5.27
N LEU A 55 -5.97 0.88 6.17
CA LEU A 55 -6.56 2.18 5.83
C LEU A 55 -5.63 2.99 4.91
N ILE A 56 -4.35 3.10 5.27
CA ILE A 56 -3.34 3.79 4.45
C ILE A 56 -3.20 3.10 3.08
N PHE A 57 -3.13 1.77 3.05
CA PHE A 57 -2.98 1.05 1.79
C PHE A 57 -4.20 1.23 0.87
N SER A 58 -5.41 1.22 1.43
CA SER A 58 -6.64 1.48 0.70
C SER A 58 -6.69 2.91 0.15
N GLU A 59 -6.23 3.89 0.94
CA GLU A 59 -6.16 5.29 0.52
C GLU A 59 -5.19 5.49 -0.64
N PHE A 60 -3.97 4.94 -0.56
CA PHE A 60 -2.99 5.06 -1.65
C PHE A 60 -3.45 4.34 -2.92
N LYS A 61 -4.21 3.24 -2.81
CA LYS A 61 -4.84 2.61 -3.97
C LYS A 61 -5.80 3.58 -4.66
N LYS A 62 -6.59 4.32 -3.88
CA LYS A 62 -7.50 5.34 -4.39
C LYS A 62 -6.70 6.48 -5.05
N ASP A 63 -5.69 7.04 -4.38
CA ASP A 63 -4.84 8.09 -4.96
C ASP A 63 -4.25 7.66 -6.32
N ARG A 64 -3.74 6.42 -6.43
CA ARG A 64 -3.19 5.90 -7.69
C ARG A 64 -4.26 5.78 -8.77
N ILE A 65 -5.47 5.36 -8.42
CA ILE A 65 -6.58 5.29 -9.39
C ILE A 65 -6.94 6.70 -9.86
N ASP A 66 -7.13 7.62 -8.91
CA ASP A 66 -7.50 9.01 -9.18
C ASP A 66 -6.46 9.70 -10.07
N ASN A 67 -5.17 9.51 -9.80
CA ASN A 67 -4.07 10.12 -10.56
C ASN A 67 -3.82 9.51 -11.94
N GLN A 68 -4.18 8.24 -12.17
CA GLN A 68 -3.85 7.53 -13.42
C GLN A 68 -5.01 7.44 -14.40
N TYR A 69 -6.25 7.40 -13.92
CA TYR A 69 -7.42 7.14 -14.76
C TYR A 69 -8.39 8.31 -14.84
N TYR A 70 -8.22 9.32 -14.00
CA TYR A 70 -9.11 10.48 -13.99
C TYR A 70 -8.33 11.75 -14.30
N ILE A 71 -8.97 12.61 -15.10
CA ILE A 71 -8.53 13.99 -15.27
C ILE A 71 -9.03 14.75 -14.03
N PRO A 72 -8.22 15.63 -13.43
CA PRO A 72 -8.68 16.49 -12.34
C PRO A 72 -10.00 17.17 -12.74
N MET A 73 -11.06 16.93 -11.95
CA MET A 73 -12.35 17.58 -12.18
C MET A 73 -12.19 19.10 -12.04
N LEU A 74 -12.94 19.88 -12.82
CA LEU A 74 -13.01 21.33 -12.67
C LEU A 74 -13.25 21.70 -11.19
N GLY A 75 -12.30 22.43 -10.60
CA GLY A 75 -12.34 22.82 -9.18
C GLY A 75 -11.55 21.93 -8.22
N THR A 76 -10.89 20.87 -8.69
CA THR A 76 -9.94 20.11 -7.88
C THR A 76 -8.52 20.66 -8.04
N GLU A 77 -7.86 20.95 -6.92
CA GLU A 77 -6.45 21.35 -6.96
C GLU A 77 -5.57 20.15 -7.35
N PRO A 78 -4.68 20.31 -8.35
CA PRO A 78 -3.71 19.28 -8.70
C PRO A 78 -2.79 18.94 -7.53
N ILE A 79 -2.09 17.81 -7.60
CA ILE A 79 -1.16 17.43 -6.54
C ILE A 79 0.03 18.37 -6.61
N ASN A 80 0.16 19.24 -5.62
CA ASN A 80 1.34 20.09 -5.48
C ASN A 80 2.48 19.37 -4.74
N LYS A 81 3.66 19.99 -4.76
CA LYS A 81 4.88 19.48 -4.11
C LYS A 81 4.68 19.11 -2.64
N ASP A 82 3.92 19.90 -1.89
CA ASP A 82 3.69 19.66 -0.46
C ASP A 82 2.79 18.45 -0.21
N LYS A 83 1.69 18.32 -0.96
CA LYS A 83 0.82 17.13 -0.94
C LYS A 83 1.62 15.89 -1.33
N CYS A 84 2.42 15.98 -2.38
CA CYS A 84 3.32 14.91 -2.82
C CYS A 84 4.31 14.49 -1.72
N ASN A 85 4.99 15.45 -1.10
CA ASN A 85 5.93 15.21 0.00
C ASN A 85 5.27 14.53 1.20
N LYS A 86 4.06 14.94 1.56
CA LYS A 86 3.28 14.30 2.64
C LYS A 86 3.00 12.83 2.29
N ARG A 87 2.54 12.54 1.07
CA ARG A 87 2.30 11.17 0.59
C ARG A 87 3.58 10.33 0.62
N ILE A 88 4.70 10.84 0.09
CA ILE A 88 5.98 10.12 0.12
C ILE A 88 6.43 9.81 1.55
N LYS A 89 6.28 10.75 2.49
CA LYS A 89 6.60 10.52 3.92
C LYS A 89 5.72 9.42 4.53
N ILE A 90 4.41 9.42 4.23
CA ILE A 90 3.49 8.38 4.69
C ILE A 90 3.89 7.01 4.12
N ALA A 91 4.17 6.92 2.83
CA ALA A 91 4.60 5.67 2.18
C ALA A 91 5.91 5.14 2.78
N ARG A 92 6.89 6.01 3.04
CA ARG A 92 8.14 5.62 3.72
C ARG A 92 7.87 5.05 5.10
N ARG A 93 7.04 5.72 5.90
CA ARG A 93 6.68 5.25 7.25
C ARG A 93 5.93 3.92 7.21
N PHE A 94 4.97 3.78 6.31
CA PHE A 94 4.24 2.53 6.05
C PHE A 94 5.22 1.39 5.78
N ASN A 95 6.16 1.59 4.83
CA ASN A 95 7.10 0.54 4.43
C ASN A 95 8.01 0.12 5.57
N MET A 96 8.51 1.08 6.38
CA MET A 96 9.33 0.77 7.54
C MET A 96 8.56 -0.03 8.59
N GLU A 97 7.34 0.40 8.91
CA GLU A 97 6.48 -0.27 9.90
C GLU A 97 6.10 -1.69 9.44
N LEU A 98 5.75 -1.86 8.16
CA LEU A 98 5.36 -3.18 7.65
C LEU A 98 6.55 -4.13 7.54
N LYS A 99 7.74 -3.63 7.17
CA LYS A 99 8.98 -4.41 7.21
C LYS A 99 9.35 -4.81 8.63
N ALA A 100 9.23 -3.91 9.60
CA ALA A 100 9.49 -4.23 11.01
C ALA A 100 8.49 -5.27 11.55
N TYR A 101 7.21 -5.16 11.18
CA TYR A 101 6.20 -6.18 11.46
C TYR A 101 6.61 -7.52 10.83
N ALA A 102 6.93 -7.53 9.54
CA ALA A 102 7.35 -8.74 8.82
C ALA A 102 8.60 -9.40 9.44
N GLY A 103 9.55 -8.60 9.94
CA GLY A 103 10.78 -9.09 10.58
C GLY A 103 10.56 -9.82 11.91
N ARG A 104 9.47 -9.51 12.63
CA ARG A 104 9.16 -10.12 13.94
C ARG A 104 8.34 -11.40 13.84
N LEU A 105 7.93 -11.78 12.64
CA LEU A 105 7.06 -12.94 12.43
C LEU A 105 7.75 -14.25 12.72
N THR A 106 7.11 -15.04 13.57
CA THR A 106 7.47 -16.41 13.91
C THR A 106 6.78 -17.42 12.99
N ASN A 107 7.32 -18.63 12.90
CA ASN A 107 6.66 -19.74 12.18
C ASN A 107 5.27 -20.05 12.73
N HIS A 108 5.06 -19.86 14.04
CA HIS A 108 3.76 -20.05 14.67
C HIS A 108 2.72 -19.05 14.15
N GLU A 109 3.07 -17.76 14.10
CA GLU A 109 2.19 -16.72 13.54
C GLU A 109 1.91 -16.95 12.05
N ILE A 110 2.92 -17.38 11.27
CA ILE A 110 2.75 -17.73 9.87
C ILE A 110 1.73 -18.86 9.69
N ASN A 111 1.86 -19.94 10.46
CA ASN A 111 0.92 -21.05 10.37
C ASN A 111 -0.50 -20.67 10.84
N ASN A 112 -0.63 -19.83 11.86
CA ASN A 112 -1.94 -19.34 12.28
C ASN A 112 -2.60 -18.46 11.22
N LEU A 113 -1.83 -17.65 10.50
CA LEU A 113 -2.35 -16.81 9.42
C LEU A 113 -2.75 -17.64 8.20
N ARG A 114 -2.02 -18.72 7.88
CA ARG A 114 -2.42 -19.67 6.83
C ARG A 114 -3.75 -20.34 7.13
N LYS A 115 -3.95 -20.82 8.37
CA LYS A 115 -5.24 -21.40 8.78
C LYS A 115 -6.41 -20.42 8.60
N LYS A 116 -6.22 -19.15 8.99
CA LYS A 116 -7.24 -18.11 8.77
C LYS A 116 -7.52 -17.85 7.29
N PHE A 117 -6.51 -18.02 6.44
CA PHE A 117 -6.69 -17.85 5.00
C PHE A 117 -7.52 -18.98 4.40
N ASP A 118 -7.39 -20.21 4.90
CA ASP A 118 -8.22 -21.35 4.47
C ASP A 118 -9.70 -21.21 4.88
N GLU A 119 -10.01 -20.29 5.82
CA GLU A 119 -11.36 -19.98 6.29
C GLU A 119 -12.06 -18.86 5.49
N ILE A 120 -11.37 -18.24 4.51
CA ILE A 120 -11.87 -17.13 3.67
C ILE A 120 -12.24 -17.64 2.28
#